data_AF-A0A951LH49-F1
#
_entry.id   AF-A0A951LH49-F1
#
_cell.length_a   1.000
_cell.length_b   1.000
_cell.length_c   1.000
_cell.angle_alpha   90.00
_cell.angle_beta   90.00
_cell.angle_gamma   90.00
#
_symmetry.space_group_name_H-M   'P 1'
#
loop_
_entity.id
_entity.type
_entity.pdbx_description
1 polymer ?
#
loop_
_entity_poly.entity_id
_entity_poly.type
_entity_poly.pdbx_seq_one_letter_code
_entity_poly.pdbx_strand_id
1 'polypeptide(L)'
;MKMYQQFLGFATSFECPHKSVVDIFTIRSFFEKYLAIDPSCNIEPTDWLTFPQQRLLEVTSGKVYYDGLQLEEVRQKFSYYPQDVWLYLLSCQWVRIS
;
A
#
# COMPACT_ATOMS: atom_id res chain seq x y z
N MET A 1 23.90 1.13 2.26
CA MET A 1 23.30 0.83 0.94
C MET A 1 23.14 2.15 0.21
N LYS A 2 23.97 2.43 -0.82
CA LYS A 2 23.96 3.73 -1.53
C LYS A 2 22.76 3.79 -2.47
N MET A 3 21.85 4.72 -2.23
CA MET A 3 20.70 5.02 -3.09
C MET A 3 21.20 5.54 -4.44
N TYR A 4 20.66 5.03 -5.55
CA TYR A 4 20.99 5.52 -6.89
C TYR A 4 20.41 6.93 -7.09
N GLN A 5 21.27 7.88 -7.46
CA GLN A 5 20.91 9.29 -7.70
C GLN A 5 20.24 9.55 -9.06
N GLN A 6 20.05 8.51 -9.88
CA GLN A 6 19.47 8.59 -11.21
C GLN A 6 18.63 7.35 -11.53
N PHE A 7 17.47 7.55 -12.17
CA PHE A 7 16.61 6.49 -12.71
C PHE A 7 16.31 6.80 -14.17
N LEU A 8 16.66 5.90 -15.10
CA LEU A 8 16.48 6.05 -16.55
C LEU A 8 17.00 7.39 -17.12
N GLY A 9 18.11 7.90 -16.60
CA GLY A 9 18.73 9.17 -17.05
C GLY A 9 18.12 10.44 -16.42
N PHE A 10 17.10 10.32 -15.58
CA PHE A 10 16.54 11.43 -14.81
C PHE A 10 17.12 11.46 -13.39
N ALA A 11 17.45 12.66 -12.89
CA ALA A 11 17.94 12.86 -11.52
C ALA A 11 16.82 12.54 -10.50
N THR A 12 17.12 11.71 -9.51
CA THR A 12 16.13 11.29 -8.48
C THR A 12 16.03 12.26 -7.31
N SER A 13 16.97 13.19 -7.18
CA SER A 13 16.90 14.31 -6.25
C SER A 13 17.12 15.60 -7.03
N PHE A 14 16.04 16.37 -7.17
CA PHE A 14 16.15 17.81 -7.37
C PHE A 14 16.18 18.42 -5.97
N GLU A 15 17.25 19.11 -5.60
CA GLU A 15 17.22 20.07 -4.50
C GLU A 15 16.32 21.24 -4.93
N CYS A 16 15.02 20.98 -4.96
CA CYS A 16 13.99 21.99 -5.21
C CYS A 16 13.47 22.49 -3.85
N PRO A 17 13.34 23.81 -3.64
CA PRO A 17 12.74 24.37 -2.43
C PRO A 17 11.23 24.09 -2.34
N HIS A 18 10.64 23.53 -3.39
CA HIS A 18 9.27 23.01 -3.42
C HIS A 18 9.27 21.49 -3.31
N LYS A 19 8.33 20.97 -2.52
CA LYS A 19 8.09 19.55 -2.31
C LYS A 19 8.11 18.82 -3.66
N SER A 20 8.97 17.82 -3.80
CA SER A 20 9.02 16.98 -4.99
C SER A 20 7.63 16.44 -5.29
N VAL A 21 7.16 16.62 -6.53
CA VAL A 21 5.83 16.13 -6.96
C VAL A 21 5.78 14.60 -7.00
N VAL A 22 6.97 13.97 -7.06
CA VAL A 22 7.14 12.52 -7.09
C VAL A 22 7.86 12.08 -5.82
N ASP A 23 7.24 11.16 -5.10
CA ASP A 23 7.87 10.46 -3.98
C ASP A 23 8.46 9.13 -4.44
N ILE A 24 9.63 8.78 -3.93
CA ILE A 24 10.32 7.52 -4.22
C ILE A 24 10.28 6.64 -2.97
N PHE A 25 9.80 5.40 -3.11
CA PHE A 25 9.72 4.43 -2.03
C PHE A 25 10.31 3.09 -2.45
N THR A 26 10.74 2.30 -1.47
CA THR A 26 10.82 0.85 -1.65
C THR A 26 9.41 0.27 -1.43
N ILE A 27 9.16 -0.96 -1.87
CA ILE A 27 7.85 -1.61 -1.64
C ILE A 27 7.53 -1.59 -0.15
N ARG A 28 8.46 -2.05 0.69
CA ARG A 28 8.31 -2.04 2.14
C ARG A 28 7.98 -0.64 2.68
N SER A 29 8.76 0.38 2.35
CA SER A 29 8.54 1.72 2.92
C SER A 29 7.26 2.39 2.42
N PHE A 30 6.78 2.03 1.23
CA PHE A 30 5.47 2.46 0.74
C PHE A 30 4.34 1.89 1.60
N PHE A 31 4.32 0.57 1.83
CA PHE A 31 3.29 -0.09 2.63
C PHE A 31 3.35 0.31 4.11
N GLU A 32 4.55 0.47 4.67
CA GLU A 32 4.73 0.98 6.04
C GLU A 32 4.20 2.41 6.17
N LYS A 33 4.45 3.28 5.18
CA LYS A 33 3.97 4.67 5.20
C LYS A 33 2.46 4.78 4.97
N TYR A 34 1.89 3.90 4.13
CA TYR A 34 0.52 4.05 3.64
C TYR A 34 -0.51 3.22 4.42
N LEU A 35 -0.12 2.01 4.84
CA LEU A 35 -0.96 1.04 5.55
C LEU A 35 -0.40 0.68 6.94
N ALA A 36 0.72 1.28 7.38
CA ALA A 36 1.37 0.99 8.66
C ALA A 36 1.74 -0.50 8.86
N ILE A 37 1.96 -1.24 7.77
CA ILE A 37 2.24 -2.68 7.79
C ILE A 37 3.49 -3.01 6.96
N ASP A 38 4.23 -4.05 7.36
CA ASP A 38 5.26 -4.66 6.52
C ASP A 38 4.61 -5.77 5.67
N PRO A 39 4.58 -5.66 4.33
CA PRO A 39 3.94 -6.63 3.44
C PRO A 39 4.68 -7.99 3.37
N SER A 40 5.88 -8.06 3.96
CA SER A 40 6.70 -9.28 4.04
C SER A 40 6.27 -10.18 5.21
N CYS A 41 5.59 -9.61 6.21
CA CYS A 41 5.10 -10.34 7.37
C CYS A 41 3.76 -11.02 7.07
N ASN A 42 3.42 -12.01 7.89
CA ASN A 42 2.07 -12.55 7.90
C ASN A 42 1.11 -11.49 8.47
N ILE A 43 0.02 -11.21 7.77
CA ILE A 43 -0.96 -10.18 8.16
C ILE A 43 -2.09 -10.89 8.91
N GLU A 44 -2.29 -10.53 10.17
CA GLU A 44 -3.34 -11.14 10.98
C GLU A 44 -4.71 -10.50 10.69
N PRO A 45 -5.83 -11.23 10.92
CA PRO A 45 -7.17 -10.67 10.73
C PRO A 45 -7.42 -9.36 11.50
N THR A 46 -6.77 -9.19 12.64
CA THR A 46 -6.81 -7.96 13.46
C THR A 46 -6.14 -6.78 12.76
N ASP A 47 -5.04 -7.00 12.04
CA ASP A 47 -4.37 -5.96 11.25
C ASP A 47 -5.29 -5.46 10.14
N TRP A 48 -6.03 -6.37 9.49
CA TRP A 48 -6.99 -6.02 8.44
C TRP A 48 -8.10 -5.08 8.93
N LEU A 49 -8.52 -5.19 10.19
CA LEU A 49 -9.53 -4.30 10.78
C LEU A 49 -9.02 -2.85 10.95
N THR A 50 -7.70 -2.64 10.93
CA THR A 50 -7.10 -1.31 11.01
C THR A 50 -7.06 -0.59 9.66
N PHE A 51 -7.19 -1.32 8.55
CA PHE A 51 -7.08 -0.75 7.21
C PHE A 51 -8.36 -0.02 6.80
N PRO A 52 -8.30 1.30 6.51
CA PRO A 52 -9.42 1.99 5.91
C PRO A 52 -9.69 1.45 4.51
N GLN A 53 -10.95 1.15 4.19
CA GLN A 53 -11.34 0.60 2.87
C GLN A 53 -10.88 1.49 1.70
N GLN A 54 -10.91 2.81 1.88
CA GLN A 54 -10.40 3.78 0.91
C GLN A 54 -8.90 3.59 0.61
N ARG A 55 -8.08 3.40 1.67
CA ARG A 55 -6.62 3.22 1.52
C ARG A 55 -6.29 1.91 0.81
N LEU A 56 -7.02 0.85 1.14
CA LEU A 56 -6.89 -0.44 0.46
C LEU A 56 -7.22 -0.31 -1.04
N LEU A 57 -8.26 0.45 -1.37
CA LEU A 57 -8.64 0.74 -2.76
C LEU A 57 -7.58 1.56 -3.49
N GLU A 58 -6.99 2.56 -2.85
CA GLU A 58 -5.91 3.38 -3.43
C GLU A 58 -4.67 2.54 -3.78
N VAL A 59 -4.29 1.61 -2.88
CA VAL A 59 -3.19 0.67 -3.13
C VAL A 59 -3.49 -0.29 -4.28
N THR A 60 -4.75 -0.71 -4.44
CA THR A 60 -5.14 -1.74 -5.43
C THR A 60 -5.62 -1.17 -6.76
N SER A 61 -6.03 0.10 -6.84
CA SER A 61 -6.60 0.70 -8.07
C SER A 61 -5.59 1.46 -8.92
N GLY A 62 -4.40 1.77 -8.38
CA GLY A 62 -3.36 2.51 -9.12
C GLY A 62 -2.85 1.75 -10.36
N LYS A 63 -2.54 2.48 -11.43
CA LYS A 63 -1.91 1.87 -12.62
C LYS A 63 -0.41 1.67 -12.39
N VAL A 64 0.08 0.46 -12.61
CA VAL A 64 1.51 0.16 -12.63
C VAL A 64 2.00 0.15 -14.07
N TYR A 65 2.99 1.01 -14.35
CA TYR A 65 3.55 1.17 -15.70
C TYR A 65 4.73 0.23 -15.95
N TYR A 66 5.46 -0.13 -14.89
CA TYR A 66 6.60 -1.04 -14.95
C TYR A 66 6.69 -1.79 -13.64
N ASP A 67 6.68 -3.12 -13.70
CA ASP A 67 6.80 -3.98 -12.52
C ASP A 67 8.11 -4.80 -12.57
N GLY A 68 9.22 -4.14 -12.26
CA GLY A 68 10.52 -4.80 -12.09
C GLY A 68 10.80 -5.29 -10.67
N LEU A 69 9.91 -4.99 -9.71
CA LEU A 69 10.10 -5.27 -8.28
C LEU A 69 9.02 -6.19 -7.70
N GLN A 70 8.14 -6.76 -8.55
CA GLN A 70 7.02 -7.63 -8.15
C GLN A 70 6.01 -6.93 -7.22
N LEU A 71 5.75 -5.65 -7.46
CA LEU A 71 4.74 -4.88 -6.72
C LEU A 71 3.35 -5.48 -6.90
N GLU A 72 3.05 -6.03 -8.08
CA GLU A 72 1.73 -6.56 -8.38
C GLU A 72 1.40 -7.82 -7.56
N GLU A 73 2.40 -8.67 -7.32
CA GLU A 73 2.26 -9.84 -6.43
C GLU A 73 1.92 -9.42 -5.00
N VAL A 74 2.56 -8.35 -4.51
CA VAL A 74 2.26 -7.80 -3.19
C VAL A 74 0.84 -7.21 -3.17
N ARG A 75 0.46 -6.45 -4.20
CA ARG A 75 -0.88 -5.83 -4.30
C ARG A 75 -2.01 -6.86 -4.34
N GLN A 76 -1.79 -8.02 -4.94
CA GLN A 76 -2.79 -9.11 -4.98
C GLN A 76 -3.17 -9.58 -3.56
N LYS A 77 -2.21 -9.62 -2.63
CA LYS A 77 -2.49 -9.96 -1.22
C LYS A 77 -3.46 -8.98 -0.57
N PHE A 78 -3.45 -7.72 -1.02
CA PHE A 78 -4.29 -6.63 -0.52
C PHE A 78 -5.50 -6.34 -1.40
N SER A 79 -5.81 -7.18 -2.40
CA SER A 79 -6.88 -6.95 -3.37
C SER A 79 -8.25 -6.70 -2.73
N TYR A 80 -8.55 -7.41 -1.64
CA TYR A 80 -9.73 -7.21 -0.83
C TYR A 80 -9.55 -7.78 0.58
N TYR A 81 -10.48 -7.47 1.49
CA TYR A 81 -10.51 -8.10 2.82
C TYR A 81 -10.65 -9.62 2.71
N PRO A 82 -9.95 -10.38 3.57
CA PRO A 82 -10.25 -11.79 3.79
C PRO A 82 -11.73 -12.01 4.13
N GLN A 83 -12.26 -13.16 3.75
CA GLN A 83 -13.70 -13.44 3.83
C GLN A 83 -14.25 -13.35 5.27
N ASP A 84 -13.50 -13.86 6.25
CA ASP A 84 -13.83 -13.82 7.67
C ASP A 84 -13.88 -12.37 8.22
N VAL A 85 -12.88 -11.56 7.88
CA VAL A 85 -12.82 -10.14 8.24
C VAL A 85 -13.99 -9.38 7.60
N TRP A 86 -14.28 -9.64 6.33
CA TRP A 86 -15.40 -9.01 5.62
C TRP A 86 -16.76 -9.36 6.24
N LEU A 87 -17.00 -10.64 6.54
CA LEU A 87 -18.22 -11.09 7.21
C LEU A 87 -18.36 -10.49 8.61
N TYR A 88 -17.24 -10.38 9.34
CA TYR A 88 -17.22 -9.70 10.63
C TYR A 88 -17.64 -8.23 10.49
N LEU A 89 -17.01 -7.47 9.57
CA LEU A 89 -17.37 -6.09 9.28
C LEU A 89 -18.85 -5.96 8.90
N LEU A 90 -19.36 -6.83 8.02
CA LEU A 90 -20.77 -6.84 7.62
C LEU A 90 -21.70 -7.02 8.82
N SER A 91 -21.39 -7.97 9.72
CA SER A 91 -22.18 -8.24 10.92
C SER A 91 -22.22 -7.03 11.86
N CYS A 92 -21.08 -6.38 12.11
CA CYS A 92 -21.00 -5.16 12.91
C CYS A 92 -21.81 -4.00 12.29
N GLN A 93 -21.80 -3.87 10.96
CA GLN A 93 -22.59 -2.85 10.27
C GLN A 93 -24.09 -3.09 10.43
N TRP A 94 -24.55 -4.34 10.31
CA TRP A 94 -25.94 -4.72 10.53
C TRP A 94 -26.41 -4.48 11.95
N VAL A 95 -25.64 -4.86 12.97
CA VAL A 95 -25.98 -4.59 14.37
C VAL A 95 -26.10 -3.10 14.67
N ARG A 96 -25.33 -2.24 13.97
CA ARG A 96 -25.40 -0.79 14.18
C ARG A 96 -26.68 -0.16 13.62
N ILE A 97 -27.25 -0.73 12.57
CA ILE A 97 -28.41 -0.15 11.88
C ILE A 97 -29.75 -0.79 12.23
N SER A 98 -29.74 -1.98 12.85
CA SER A 98 -30.93 -2.63 13.41
C SER A 98 -31.33 -1.99 14.72
#